data_AF-A0A059C1K1-F1
#
_entry.id   AF-A0A059C1K1-F1
#
_cell.length_a   1.000
_cell.length_b   1.000
_cell.length_c   1.000
_cell.angle_alpha   90.00
_cell.angle_beta   90.00
_cell.angle_gamma   90.00
#
_symmetry.space_group_name_H-M   'P 1'
#
loop_
_entity.id
_entity.type
_entity.pdbx_description
1 polymer ?
#
loop_
_entity_poly.entity_id
_entity_poly.type
_entity_poly.pdbx_seq_one_letter_code
_entity_poly.pdbx_strand_id
1 'polypeptide(L)'
;MPATPFEVQLSRCINVGLLCTQERAKDRPSISTVISMINSEIVDLPRPKQPAFTARKITQDTDSSGQSQKTCSANDVTLTVLQGR
;
A
#
# COMPACT_ATOMS: atom_id res chain seq x y z
N MET A 1 -17.18 4.64 24.20
CA MET A 1 -15.99 5.40 24.66
C MET A 1 -15.56 6.29 23.52
N PRO A 2 -15.52 7.63 23.69
CA PRO A 2 -14.99 8.52 22.66
C PRO A 2 -13.52 8.20 22.41
N ALA A 3 -13.09 8.24 21.15
CA ALA A 3 -11.69 8.08 20.80
C ALA A 3 -10.85 9.19 21.44
N THR A 4 -9.64 8.85 21.90
CA THR A 4 -8.73 9.87 22.46
C THR A 4 -8.23 10.78 21.32
N PRO A 5 -7.83 12.03 21.62
CA PRO A 5 -7.24 12.92 20.61
C PRO A 5 -6.06 12.28 19.87
N PHE A 6 -5.29 11.43 20.58
CA PHE A 6 -4.19 10.68 20.00
C PHE A 6 -4.64 9.63 18.97
N GLU A 7 -5.67 8.84 19.27
CA GLU A 7 -6.24 7.84 18.35
C GLU A 7 -6.72 8.48 17.03
N VAL A 8 -7.31 9.68 17.13
CA VAL A 8 -7.77 10.44 15.96
C VAL A 8 -6.57 10.89 15.10
N GLN A 9 -5.55 11.45 15.73
CA GLN A 9 -4.33 11.90 15.05
C GLN A 9 -3.59 10.74 14.38
N LEU A 10 -3.50 9.59 15.07
CA LEU A 10 -2.87 8.37 14.57
C LEU A 10 -3.61 7.82 13.35
N SER A 11 -4.94 7.67 13.44
CA SER A 11 -5.79 7.21 12.34
C SER A 11 -5.68 8.12 11.11
N ARG A 12 -5.63 9.44 11.35
CA ARG A 12 -5.42 10.46 10.32
C ARG A 12 -4.05 10.29 9.65
N CYS A 13 -2.99 10.13 10.43
CA CYS A 13 -1.62 9.95 9.91
C CYS A 13 -1.50 8.67 9.06
N ILE A 14 -2.11 7.57 9.50
CA ILE A 14 -2.18 6.32 8.74
C ILE A 14 -2.89 6.53 7.40
N ASN A 15 -4.08 7.16 7.40
CA ASN A 15 -4.82 7.43 6.16
C ASN A 15 -4.02 8.29 5.18
N VAL A 16 -3.37 9.35 5.67
CA VAL A 16 -2.54 10.23 4.83
C VAL A 16 -1.34 9.46 4.26
N GLY A 17 -0.65 8.63 5.07
CA GLY A 17 0.43 7.77 4.58
C GLY A 17 -0.01 6.80 3.48
N LEU A 18 -1.22 6.23 3.61
CA LEU A 18 -1.82 5.37 2.59
C LEU A 18 -2.18 6.14 1.30
N LEU A 19 -2.56 7.43 1.38
CA LEU A 19 -2.78 8.27 0.21
C LEU A 19 -1.47 8.66 -0.50
N CYS A 20 -0.35 8.79 0.23
CA CYS A 20 0.95 9.09 -0.37
C CYS A 20 1.53 7.94 -1.19
N THR A 21 1.14 6.70 -0.87
CA THR A 21 1.69 5.47 -1.47
C THR A 21 0.76 4.85 -2.52
N GLN A 22 -0.16 5.65 -3.06
CA GLN A 22 -1.06 5.22 -4.13
C GLN A 22 -0.29 4.79 -5.38
N GLU A 23 -0.79 3.74 -6.04
CA GLU A 23 -0.20 3.18 -7.26
C GLU A 23 -0.04 4.24 -8.34
N ARG A 24 -1.12 4.96 -8.64
CA ARG A 24 -1.13 6.00 -9.67
C ARG A 24 -0.60 7.31 -9.09
N ALA A 25 0.42 7.88 -9.72
CA ALA A 25 1.03 9.14 -9.28
C ALA A 25 0.02 10.29 -9.14
N LYS A 26 -0.97 10.36 -10.04
CA LYS A 26 -2.04 11.37 -10.01
C LYS A 26 -2.99 11.28 -8.81
N ASP A 27 -3.03 10.12 -8.15
CA ASP A 27 -3.87 9.90 -6.97
C ASP A 27 -3.14 10.26 -5.66
N ARG A 28 -1.84 10.58 -5.74
CA ARG A 28 -1.05 10.99 -4.57
C ARG A 28 -1.30 12.48 -4.28
N PRO A 29 -1.55 12.85 -3.02
CA PRO A 29 -1.72 14.25 -2.65
C PRO A 29 -0.41 15.04 -2.83
N SER A 30 -0.53 16.33 -3.10
CA SER A 30 0.62 17.24 -3.05
C SER A 30 1.10 17.44 -1.60
N ILE A 31 2.35 17.86 -1.40
CA ILE A 31 2.89 18.08 -0.05
C ILE A 31 2.09 19.13 0.73
N SER A 32 1.61 20.20 0.08
CA SER A 32 0.75 21.19 0.76
C SER A 32 -0.55 20.56 1.22
N THR A 33 -1.18 19.73 0.39
CA THR A 33 -2.38 18.98 0.75
C THR A 33 -2.12 18.04 1.93
N VAL A 34 -0.99 17.33 1.94
CA VAL A 34 -0.59 16.44 3.05
C VAL A 34 -0.49 17.21 4.37
N ILE A 35 0.12 18.39 4.37
CA ILE A 35 0.24 19.24 5.56
C ILE A 35 -1.14 19.68 6.05
N SER A 36 -2.00 20.19 5.17
CA SER A 36 -3.38 20.55 5.53
C SER A 36 -4.19 19.36 6.06
N MET A 37 -3.95 18.16 5.53
CA MET A 37 -4.55 16.93 6.05
C MET A 37 -4.00 16.58 7.44
N ILE A 38 -2.71 16.73 7.73
CA ILE A 38 -2.15 16.43 9.06
C ILE A 38 -2.61 17.46 10.10
N ASN A 39 -2.68 18.73 9.72
CA ASN A 39 -3.15 19.84 10.56
C ASN A 39 -4.67 19.83 10.82
N SER A 40 -5.40 18.87 10.24
CA SER A 40 -6.86 18.77 10.34
C SER A 40 -7.64 19.94 9.71
N GLU A 41 -7.02 20.70 8.81
CA GLU A 41 -7.70 21.70 7.98
C GLU A 41 -8.64 21.04 6.98
N ILE A 42 -8.24 19.88 6.45
CA ILE A 42 -9.09 19.00 5.64
C ILE A 42 -9.69 17.95 6.57
N VAL A 43 -10.95 18.13 6.95
CA VAL A 43 -11.63 17.25 7.92
C VAL A 43 -11.89 15.87 7.32
N ASP A 44 -12.46 15.83 6.11
CA ASP A 44 -12.82 14.59 5.42
C ASP A 44 -11.71 14.14 4.46
N LEU A 45 -11.02 13.07 4.85
CA LEU A 45 -9.98 12.48 4.01
C LEU A 45 -10.59 11.48 3.01
N PRO A 46 -10.14 11.49 1.75
CA PRO A 46 -10.55 10.47 0.79
C PRO A 46 -10.06 9.09 1.25
N ARG A 47 -10.83 8.04 0.93
CA ARG A 47 -10.42 6.67 1.22
C ARG A 47 -9.23 6.29 0.33
N PRO A 48 -8.14 5.76 0.91
CA PRO A 48 -7.04 5.22 0.13
C PRO A 48 -7.53 4.12 -0.81
N LYS A 49 -7.08 4.14 -2.07
CA LYS A 49 -7.28 3.00 -2.98
C LYS A 49 -6.27 1.90 -2.62
N GLN A 50 -6.50 0.71 -3.15
CA GLN A 50 -5.62 -0.44 -2.92
C GLN A 50 -4.18 -0.09 -3.36
N PRO A 51 -3.17 -0.19 -2.49
CA PRO A 51 -1.79 -0.01 -2.88
C PRO A 51 -1.38 -1.06 -3.91
N ALA A 52 -0.54 -0.69 -4.89
CA ALA A 52 0.00 -1.61 -5.91
C ALA A 52 0.63 -2.88 -5.33
N PHE A 53 1.10 -2.81 -4.08
CA PHE A 53 1.78 -3.90 -3.38
C PHE A 53 0.84 -4.77 -2.53
N THR A 54 -0.48 -4.53 -2.55
CA THR A 54 -1.39 -5.56 -2.01
C THR A 54 -1.22 -6.79 -2.87
N ALA A 55 -0.67 -7.86 -2.28
CA ALA A 55 -0.40 -9.12 -2.96
C ALA A 55 -1.55 -9.40 -3.92
N ARG A 56 -1.27 -9.33 -5.23
CA ARG A 56 -2.24 -9.65 -6.27
C ARG A 56 -2.85 -10.96 -5.80
N LYS A 57 -4.14 -10.97 -5.45
CA LYS A 57 -4.86 -12.23 -5.25
C LYS A 57 -4.60 -12.98 -6.54
N ILE A 58 -3.73 -13.98 -6.46
CA ILE A 58 -3.56 -14.97 -7.50
C ILE A 58 -4.95 -15.61 -7.50
N THR A 59 -5.84 -15.09 -8.35
CA THR A 59 -7.05 -15.80 -8.74
C THR A 59 -6.49 -17.01 -9.44
N GLN A 60 -6.32 -18.05 -8.64
CA GLN A 60 -6.02 -19.38 -9.07
C GLN A 60 -7.24 -19.77 -9.90
N ASP A 61 -7.17 -19.53 -11.21
CA ASP A 61 -7.97 -20.24 -12.18
C ASP A 61 -7.58 -21.70 -12.00
N THR A 62 -8.28 -22.32 -11.05
CA THR A 62 -8.01 -23.67 -10.57
C THR A 62 -8.72 -24.58 -11.55
N ASP A 63 -8.06 -24.91 -12.65
CA ASP A 63 -8.18 -26.27 -13.13
C ASP A 63 -7.53 -27.16 -12.07
N SER A 64 -8.42 -27.90 -11.42
CA SER A 64 -8.15 -28.78 -10.31
C SER A 64 -7.06 -29.80 -10.66
N SER A 65 -5.92 -29.73 -9.98
CA SER A 65 -5.30 -30.94 -9.43
C SER A 65 -4.22 -30.59 -8.42
N GLY A 66 -4.50 -30.90 -7.15
CA GLY A 66 -3.50 -31.55 -6.29
C GLY A 66 -2.47 -30.67 -5.59
N GLN A 67 -2.44 -30.87 -4.28
CA GLN A 67 -1.23 -30.87 -3.45
C GLN A 67 -0.79 -29.53 -2.84
N SER A 68 -1.21 -29.39 -1.58
CA SER A 68 -0.54 -28.64 -0.52
C SER A 68 0.98 -28.63 -0.68
N GLN A 69 1.56 -27.49 -1.09
CA GLN A 69 2.91 -27.12 -0.70
C GLN A 69 2.98 -25.63 -0.34
N LYS A 70 3.16 -25.43 0.94
CA LYS A 70 3.55 -24.20 1.62
C LYS A 70 5.01 -23.92 1.24
N THR A 71 5.26 -23.02 0.28
CA THR A 71 6.61 -22.51 0.00
C THR A 71 6.60 -21.00 -0.25
N CYS A 72 6.97 -20.29 0.82
CA CYS A 72 7.80 -19.09 0.91
C CYS A 72 8.18 -18.37 -0.41
N SER A 73 7.89 -17.06 -0.46
CA SER A 73 8.53 -16.01 -1.29
C SER A 73 9.48 -16.50 -2.40
N ALA A 74 8.96 -16.73 -3.61
CA ALA A 74 9.79 -16.77 -4.81
C ALA A 74 10.13 -15.32 -5.20
N ASN A 75 11.28 -14.83 -4.73
CA ASN A 75 11.88 -13.64 -5.31
C ASN A 75 12.44 -14.04 -6.68
N ASP A 76 11.71 -13.75 -7.76
CA ASP A 76 12.22 -13.87 -9.12
C ASP A 76 13.27 -12.77 -9.37
N VAL A 77 14.49 -13.01 -8.86
CA VAL A 77 15.65 -12.16 -9.12
C VAL A 77 16.31 -12.65 -10.41
N THR A 78 16.28 -11.82 -11.47
CA THR A 78 17.06 -12.09 -12.67
C THR A 78 18.54 -11.77 -12.39
N LEU A 79 19.34 -12.80 -12.12
CA LEU A 79 20.80 -12.69 -12.02
C LEU A 79 21.40 -12.40 -13.40
N THR A 80 21.81 -11.16 -13.64
CA THR A 80 22.60 -10.82 -14.83
C THR A 80 24.08 -11.05 -14.51
N VAL A 81 24.69 -12.06 -15.14
CA VAL A 81 26.13 -12.31 -15.01
C VAL A 81 26.88 -11.27 -15.82
N LEU A 82 27.68 -10.43 -15.16
CA LEU A 82 28.60 -9.52 -15.83
C LEU A 82 29.88 -10.27 -16.22
N GLN A 83 30.07 -10.50 -17.52
CA GLN A 83 31.31 -11.07 -18.06
C GLN A 83 32.37 -9.96 -18.20
N GLY A 84 33.40 -9.96 -17.36
CA GLY A 84 34.58 -9.13 -17.57
C GLY A 84 35.43 -9.65 -18.73
N ARG A 85 36.05 -8.75 -19.50
CA ARG A 85 37.05 -9.09 -20.53
C ARG A 85 38.45 -9.14 -19.95
#